data_AF-A0A1H0XUW3-F1
#
_entry.id   AF-A0A1H0XUW3-F1
#
_cell.length_a   1.000
_cell.length_b   1.000
_cell.length_c   1.000
_cell.angle_alpha   90.00
_cell.angle_beta   90.00
_cell.angle_gamma   90.00
#
_symmetry.space_group_name_H-M   'P 1'
#
loop_
_entity.id
_entity.type
_entity.pdbx_description
1 polymer ?
#
loop_
_entity_poly.entity_id
_entity_poly.type
_entity_poly.pdbx_seq_one_letter_code
_entity_poly.pdbx_strand_id
1 'polypeptide(L)'
;METIKYGKDKIIDVAIKYGKNEELSVGKHELDRTTLEKRLNKTIEFLNEELIQSILEQRTKKDMGNYFYNNEMNITKAKLGRTVYDGYNYNVIDAIFLAVLICLFDQSLFKKLRNQADIKDAGNEEDAWIEAYTNTLHPFGEFWGEAGDERSWETISINIKSLFYRFTLMPNMDKYAEKLEHKLQMILKLLNQLPAQHKVSFYEDVMKSRIEYIQTNLELYIQNLKQNDSDGYYLYKLNENLAEIDKNYDK
;
A
#
# COMPACT_ATOMS: atom_id res chain seq x y z
N MET A 1 -29.61 -14.79 -3.00
CA MET A 1 -28.56 -15.16 -3.98
C MET A 1 -27.31 -15.51 -3.24
N GLU A 2 -26.71 -16.68 -3.52
CA GLU A 2 -25.38 -17.00 -3.03
C GLU A 2 -24.38 -16.03 -3.65
N THR A 3 -23.53 -15.42 -2.83
CA THR A 3 -22.52 -14.47 -3.29
C THR A 3 -21.45 -15.25 -4.05
N ILE A 4 -21.22 -14.95 -5.32
CA ILE A 4 -20.14 -15.57 -6.11
C ILE A 4 -18.81 -15.18 -5.49
N LYS A 5 -17.95 -16.18 -5.28
CA LYS A 5 -16.65 -16.04 -4.63
C LYS A 5 -15.52 -16.31 -5.62
N TYR A 6 -14.53 -15.43 -5.60
CA TYR A 6 -13.37 -15.44 -6.49
C TYR A 6 -12.11 -15.76 -5.69
N GLY A 7 -11.35 -16.74 -6.16
CA GLY A 7 -9.98 -16.99 -5.72
C GLY A 7 -8.98 -16.16 -6.54
N LYS A 8 -7.71 -16.15 -6.12
CA LYS A 8 -6.63 -15.41 -6.79
C LYS A 8 -6.51 -15.75 -8.28
N ASP A 9 -6.63 -17.03 -8.64
CA ASP A 9 -6.60 -17.49 -10.02
C ASP A 9 -7.66 -16.84 -10.90
N LYS A 10 -8.90 -16.75 -10.40
CA LYS A 10 -9.99 -16.13 -11.14
C LYS A 10 -9.79 -14.63 -11.29
N ILE A 11 -9.17 -13.97 -10.31
CA ILE A 11 -8.84 -12.53 -10.40
C ILE A 11 -7.82 -12.30 -11.52
N ILE A 12 -6.80 -13.16 -11.62
CA ILE A 12 -5.81 -13.11 -12.70
C ILE A 12 -6.50 -13.35 -14.05
N ASP A 13 -7.40 -14.33 -14.15
CA ASP A 13 -8.13 -14.61 -15.39
C ASP A 13 -9.02 -13.41 -15.81
N VAL A 14 -9.65 -12.74 -14.84
CA VAL A 14 -10.42 -11.50 -15.08
C VAL A 14 -9.49 -10.37 -15.55
N ALA A 15 -8.32 -10.20 -14.93
CA ALA A 15 -7.33 -9.21 -15.36
C ALA A 15 -6.83 -9.47 -16.79
N ILE A 16 -6.58 -10.72 -17.16
CA ILE A 16 -6.17 -11.10 -18.52
C ILE A 16 -7.30 -10.82 -19.52
N LYS A 17 -8.53 -11.24 -19.21
CA LYS A 17 -9.67 -11.15 -20.15
C LYS A 17 -10.09 -9.69 -20.39
N TYR A 18 -10.16 -8.87 -19.34
CA TYR A 18 -10.73 -7.52 -19.42
C TYR A 18 -9.71 -6.40 -19.31
N GLY A 19 -8.46 -6.69 -18.93
CA GLY A 19 -7.45 -5.69 -18.63
C GLY A 19 -7.00 -4.80 -19.79
N LYS A 20 -7.29 -5.16 -21.06
CA LYS A 20 -7.02 -4.45 -22.33
C LYS A 20 -5.71 -3.60 -22.39
N ASN A 21 -4.72 -3.88 -21.57
CA ASN A 21 -3.42 -3.22 -21.57
C ASN A 21 -2.50 -4.00 -22.51
N GLU A 22 -1.84 -3.32 -23.44
CA GLU A 22 -0.83 -3.91 -24.34
C GLU A 22 0.26 -4.66 -23.55
N GLU A 23 0.52 -4.26 -22.29
CA GLU A 23 1.44 -4.94 -21.36
C GLU A 23 0.97 -6.31 -20.85
N LEU A 24 -0.35 -6.56 -20.82
CA LEU A 24 -0.93 -7.85 -20.43
C LEU A 24 -1.23 -8.73 -21.65
N SER A 25 -1.47 -8.11 -22.80
CA SER A 25 -1.84 -8.79 -24.03
C SER A 25 -1.40 -7.98 -25.25
N VAL A 26 -0.27 -8.38 -25.86
CA VAL A 26 0.00 -8.50 -27.32
C VAL A 26 1.51 -8.38 -27.57
N GLY A 27 2.14 -9.50 -27.96
CA GLY A 27 3.09 -9.46 -29.08
C GLY A 27 4.59 -9.47 -28.83
N LYS A 28 5.13 -9.63 -27.61
CA LYS A 28 6.55 -10.05 -27.47
C LYS A 28 6.96 -10.75 -26.17
N HIS A 29 6.27 -10.56 -25.05
CA HIS A 29 6.36 -11.41 -23.87
C HIS A 29 5.05 -11.30 -23.09
N GLU A 30 4.12 -12.24 -23.24
CA GLU A 30 3.00 -12.37 -22.29
C GLU A 30 3.57 -12.50 -20.88
N LEU A 31 3.09 -11.69 -19.94
CA LEU A 31 3.45 -11.87 -18.54
C LEU A 31 2.95 -13.25 -18.12
N ASP A 32 3.88 -14.10 -17.68
CA ASP A 32 3.51 -15.43 -17.23
C ASP A 32 2.58 -15.34 -16.00
N ARG A 33 1.74 -16.36 -15.83
CA ARG A 33 0.79 -16.42 -14.71
C ARG A 33 1.48 -16.24 -13.36
N THR A 34 2.71 -16.75 -13.24
CA THR A 34 3.60 -16.58 -12.08
C THR A 34 3.87 -15.10 -11.77
N THR A 35 4.14 -14.29 -12.77
CA THR A 35 4.38 -12.85 -12.59
C THR A 35 3.10 -12.13 -12.19
N LEU A 36 1.95 -12.47 -12.79
CA LEU A 36 0.66 -11.90 -12.41
C LEU A 36 0.27 -12.27 -10.97
N GLU A 37 0.57 -13.49 -10.54
CA GLU A 37 0.39 -13.93 -9.16
C GLU A 37 1.29 -13.14 -8.20
N LYS A 38 2.56 -12.94 -8.55
CA LYS A 38 3.47 -12.08 -7.77
C LYS A 38 2.96 -10.64 -7.68
N ARG A 39 2.43 -10.09 -8.78
CA ARG A 39 1.81 -8.76 -8.80
C ARG A 39 0.60 -8.69 -7.87
N LEU A 40 -0.31 -9.65 -7.98
CA LEU A 40 -1.50 -9.72 -7.12
C LEU A 40 -1.12 -9.84 -5.63
N ASN A 41 -0.16 -10.70 -5.28
CA ASN A 41 0.31 -10.84 -3.91
C ASN A 41 0.88 -9.52 -3.37
N LYS A 42 1.74 -8.84 -4.13
CA LYS A 42 2.28 -7.53 -3.76
C LYS A 42 1.20 -6.45 -3.65
N THR A 43 0.19 -6.48 -4.51
CA THR A 43 -0.97 -5.57 -4.42
C THR A 43 -1.75 -5.82 -3.14
N ILE A 44 -2.00 -7.09 -2.78
CA ILE A 44 -2.70 -7.45 -1.54
C ILE A 44 -1.87 -7.03 -0.32
N GLU A 45 -0.55 -7.24 -0.33
CA GLU A 45 0.36 -6.78 0.71
C GLU A 45 0.28 -5.26 0.90
N PHE A 46 0.43 -4.50 -0.20
CA PHE A 46 0.30 -3.05 -0.20
C PHE A 46 -1.05 -2.58 0.37
N LEU A 47 -2.15 -3.19 -0.08
CA LEU A 47 -3.48 -2.83 0.41
C LEU A 47 -3.62 -3.10 1.90
N ASN A 48 -2.97 -4.13 2.44
CA ASN A 48 -3.00 -4.47 3.86
C ASN A 48 -2.09 -3.61 4.74
N GLU A 49 -1.25 -2.74 4.16
CA GLU A 49 -0.46 -1.80 4.94
C GLU A 49 -1.35 -0.86 5.75
N GLU A 50 -0.99 -0.61 7.01
CA GLU A 50 -1.79 0.21 7.92
C GLU A 50 -2.03 1.62 7.39
N LEU A 51 -1.04 2.18 6.69
CA LEU A 51 -1.15 3.50 6.03
C LEU A 51 -2.22 3.47 4.94
N ILE A 52 -2.14 2.51 4.02
CA ILE A 52 -3.06 2.37 2.89
C ILE A 52 -4.48 2.09 3.38
N GLN A 53 -4.60 1.23 4.38
CA GLN A 53 -5.87 1.01 5.06
C GLN A 53 -6.42 2.30 5.67
N SER A 54 -5.60 3.10 6.35
CA SER A 54 -6.07 4.35 6.96
C SER A 54 -6.61 5.37 5.95
N ILE A 55 -6.09 5.33 4.71
CA ILE A 55 -6.51 6.17 3.58
C ILE A 55 -7.80 5.64 2.97
N LEU A 56 -7.86 4.33 2.73
CA LEU A 56 -9.06 3.68 2.21
C LEU A 56 -10.21 3.68 3.24
N GLU A 57 -9.93 3.79 4.54
CA GLU A 57 -10.91 3.86 5.63
C GLU A 57 -11.23 5.28 6.11
N GLN A 58 -10.58 6.33 5.57
CA GLN A 58 -10.61 7.70 6.11
C GLN A 58 -12.03 8.16 6.49
N ARG A 59 -12.34 8.19 7.80
CA ARG A 59 -13.65 8.59 8.35
C ARG A 59 -13.90 10.10 8.22
N THR A 60 -14.10 10.59 7.01
CA THR A 60 -14.76 11.87 6.78
C THR A 60 -16.27 11.68 7.01
N LYS A 61 -16.89 12.56 7.81
CA LYS A 61 -18.26 12.44 8.34
C LYS A 61 -19.40 12.33 7.28
N LYS A 62 -19.10 12.31 5.98
CA LYS A 62 -20.07 12.33 4.87
C LYS A 62 -19.69 11.49 3.64
N ASP A 63 -18.70 10.61 3.70
CA ASP A 63 -18.20 9.94 2.48
C ASP A 63 -18.86 8.59 2.16
N MET A 64 -19.53 8.52 0.99
CA MET A 64 -20.08 7.28 0.42
C MET A 64 -18.98 6.25 0.10
N GLY A 65 -17.75 6.69 -0.25
CA GLY A 65 -16.64 5.78 -0.55
C GLY A 65 -16.18 4.94 0.65
N ASN A 66 -16.37 5.43 1.89
CA ASN A 66 -16.07 4.67 3.10
C ASN A 66 -17.07 3.56 3.35
N TYR A 67 -18.34 3.83 3.05
CA TYR A 67 -19.39 2.83 3.13
C TYR A 67 -19.12 1.69 2.14
N PHE A 68 -18.77 2.04 0.90
CA PHE A 68 -18.47 1.07 -0.15
C PHE A 68 -17.31 0.14 0.22
N TYR A 69 -16.14 0.70 0.61
CA TYR A 69 -14.98 -0.11 1.00
C TYR A 69 -15.28 -1.01 2.20
N ASN A 70 -15.82 -0.46 3.29
CA ASN A 70 -15.98 -1.22 4.54
C ASN A 70 -17.14 -2.24 4.51
N ASN A 71 -18.23 -1.94 3.79
CA ASN A 71 -19.44 -2.76 3.85
C ASN A 71 -19.58 -3.69 2.64
N GLU A 72 -19.17 -3.24 1.45
CA GLU A 72 -19.40 -3.97 0.21
C GLU A 72 -18.21 -4.80 -0.27
N MET A 73 -16.98 -4.45 0.11
CA MET A 73 -15.79 -5.22 -0.25
C MET A 73 -15.44 -6.25 0.84
N ASN A 74 -14.97 -7.44 0.45
CA ASN A 74 -14.51 -8.44 1.41
C ASN A 74 -13.04 -8.26 1.77
N ILE A 75 -12.25 -7.56 0.94
CA ILE A 75 -10.84 -7.29 1.23
C ILE A 75 -10.61 -6.54 2.55
N THR A 76 -11.61 -5.79 3.01
CA THR A 76 -11.58 -5.02 4.27
C THR A 76 -11.85 -5.85 5.51
N LYS A 77 -12.65 -6.92 5.37
CA LYS A 77 -13.09 -7.79 6.48
C LYS A 77 -12.02 -8.79 6.91
N ALA A 78 -10.96 -8.92 6.12
CA ALA A 78 -9.75 -9.72 6.38
C ALA A 78 -9.02 -9.41 7.70
N LYS A 79 -9.27 -8.22 8.29
CA LYS A 79 -8.61 -7.76 9.52
C LYS A 79 -9.02 -8.48 10.80
N LEU A 80 -10.18 -9.12 10.84
CA LEU A 80 -10.79 -9.61 12.09
C LEU A 80 -10.58 -11.12 12.29
N GLY A 81 -9.33 -11.52 12.53
CA GLY A 81 -9.00 -12.75 13.24
C GLY A 81 -8.71 -13.99 12.38
N ARG A 82 -7.52 -14.56 12.63
CA ARG A 82 -7.01 -15.91 12.28
C ARG A 82 -6.53 -16.10 10.83
N THR A 83 -5.22 -16.31 10.72
CA THR A 83 -4.50 -17.06 9.66
C THR A 83 -4.90 -16.76 8.21
N VAL A 84 -4.19 -15.80 7.62
CA VAL A 84 -4.45 -15.13 6.33
C VAL A 84 -4.12 -15.98 5.08
N TYR A 85 -3.95 -17.29 5.16
CA TYR A 85 -3.47 -18.10 4.02
C TYR A 85 -4.46 -19.10 3.39
N ASP A 86 -5.67 -19.30 3.92
CA ASP A 86 -6.61 -20.31 3.41
C ASP A 86 -7.72 -19.77 2.49
N GLY A 87 -7.37 -18.85 1.59
CA GLY A 87 -8.25 -18.48 0.47
C GLY A 87 -9.33 -17.46 0.81
N TYR A 88 -9.01 -16.18 0.60
CA TYR A 88 -10.03 -15.14 0.56
C TYR A 88 -11.00 -15.40 -0.59
N ASN A 89 -12.28 -15.47 -0.21
CA ASN A 89 -13.40 -15.46 -1.12
C ASN A 89 -13.72 -14.01 -1.50
N TYR A 90 -12.96 -13.46 -2.44
CA TYR A 90 -13.18 -12.12 -2.98
C TYR A 90 -14.54 -12.06 -3.67
N ASN A 91 -15.30 -10.98 -3.49
CA ASN A 91 -16.52 -10.79 -4.26
C ASN A 91 -16.21 -10.17 -5.64
N VAL A 92 -17.23 -9.94 -6.46
CA VAL A 92 -17.07 -9.40 -7.82
C VAL A 92 -16.39 -8.02 -7.82
N ILE A 93 -16.74 -7.17 -6.85
CA ILE A 93 -16.15 -5.83 -6.70
C ILE A 93 -14.68 -5.94 -6.34
N ASP A 94 -14.33 -6.81 -5.37
CA ASP A 94 -12.93 -7.10 -5.03
C ASP A 94 -12.16 -7.60 -6.26
N ALA A 95 -12.77 -8.48 -7.06
CA ALA A 95 -12.13 -9.04 -8.25
C ALA A 95 -11.84 -7.97 -9.30
N ILE A 96 -12.78 -7.06 -9.56
CA ILE A 96 -12.57 -5.92 -10.47
C ILE A 96 -11.48 -5.00 -9.91
N PHE A 97 -11.59 -4.62 -8.64
CA PHE A 97 -10.65 -3.71 -7.99
C PHE A 97 -9.21 -4.24 -8.03
N LEU A 98 -9.02 -5.50 -7.65
CA LEU A 98 -7.71 -6.15 -7.66
C LEU A 98 -7.19 -6.37 -9.08
N ALA A 99 -8.04 -6.77 -10.03
CA ALA A 99 -7.64 -6.96 -11.41
C ALA A 99 -7.15 -5.66 -12.05
N VAL A 100 -7.84 -4.54 -11.80
CA VAL A 100 -7.40 -3.22 -12.27
C VAL A 100 -6.05 -2.83 -11.67
N LEU A 101 -5.80 -3.11 -10.39
CA LEU A 101 -4.48 -2.85 -9.77
C LEU A 101 -3.36 -3.75 -10.31
N ILE A 102 -3.66 -4.99 -10.74
CA ILE A 102 -2.69 -5.82 -11.46
C ILE A 102 -2.34 -5.18 -12.81
N CYS A 103 -3.35 -4.66 -13.53
CA CYS A 103 -3.16 -3.99 -14.82
C CYS A 103 -2.36 -2.69 -14.68
N LEU A 104 -2.53 -1.98 -13.57
CA LEU A 104 -1.84 -0.72 -13.26
C LEU A 104 -0.53 -0.92 -12.50
N PHE A 105 -0.06 -2.16 -12.34
CA PHE A 105 1.03 -2.49 -11.41
C PHE A 105 2.28 -1.63 -11.63
N ASP A 106 2.66 -1.36 -12.88
CA ASP A 106 3.84 -0.59 -13.23
C ASP A 106 3.58 0.89 -13.49
N GLN A 107 2.33 1.37 -13.31
CA GLN A 107 2.00 2.79 -13.39
C GLN A 107 2.84 3.56 -12.35
N SER A 108 3.36 4.73 -12.76
CA SER A 108 4.38 5.49 -12.02
C SER A 108 4.01 5.80 -10.57
N LEU A 109 2.87 6.47 -10.34
CA LEU A 109 2.36 6.75 -9.00
C LEU A 109 2.23 5.44 -8.22
N PHE A 110 1.46 4.46 -8.67
CA PHE A 110 1.24 3.22 -7.92
C PHE A 110 2.53 2.48 -7.59
N LYS A 111 3.48 2.43 -8.53
CA LYS A 111 4.82 1.88 -8.30
C LYS A 111 5.59 2.64 -7.22
N LYS A 112 5.53 3.98 -7.21
CA LYS A 112 6.15 4.81 -6.16
C LYS A 112 5.48 4.57 -4.81
N LEU A 113 4.15 4.53 -4.77
CA LEU A 113 3.38 4.24 -3.56
C LEU A 113 3.76 2.88 -2.95
N ARG A 114 3.78 1.82 -3.76
CA ARG A 114 4.14 0.46 -3.33
C ARG A 114 5.59 0.33 -2.87
N ASN A 115 6.50 1.15 -3.40
CA ASN A 115 7.91 1.12 -3.05
C ASN A 115 8.31 2.21 -2.05
N GLN A 116 7.35 2.99 -1.55
CA GLN A 116 7.58 4.14 -0.66
C GLN A 116 8.62 5.13 -1.22
N ALA A 117 8.59 5.32 -2.55
CA ALA A 117 9.50 6.22 -3.24
C ALA A 117 8.95 7.65 -3.28
N ASP A 118 9.86 8.62 -3.34
CA ASP A 118 9.52 10.04 -3.36
C ASP A 118 8.72 10.45 -4.63
N ILE A 119 7.76 11.36 -4.44
CA ILE A 119 6.85 11.86 -5.48
C ILE A 119 7.18 13.33 -5.73
N LYS A 120 8.16 13.56 -6.60
CA LYS A 120 8.69 14.90 -6.90
C LYS A 120 7.72 15.82 -7.65
N ASP A 121 6.75 15.25 -8.38
CA ASP A 121 5.77 15.98 -9.20
C ASP A 121 4.36 15.43 -8.96
N ALA A 122 3.79 15.77 -7.81
CA ALA A 122 2.53 15.18 -7.34
C ALA A 122 1.34 15.47 -8.27
N GLY A 123 1.27 16.67 -8.86
CA GLY A 123 0.16 17.07 -9.73
C GLY A 123 0.11 16.25 -11.03
N ASN A 124 1.23 16.16 -11.74
CA ASN A 124 1.28 15.39 -12.99
C ASN A 124 1.12 13.89 -12.75
N GLU A 125 1.65 13.37 -11.63
CA GLU A 125 1.49 11.95 -11.25
C GLU A 125 0.03 11.63 -10.85
N GLU A 126 -0.66 12.56 -10.20
CA GLU A 126 -2.09 12.45 -9.89
C GLU A 126 -2.95 12.43 -11.16
N ASP A 127 -2.75 13.38 -12.08
CA ASP A 127 -3.50 13.43 -13.34
C ASP A 127 -3.28 12.17 -14.19
N ALA A 128 -2.02 11.73 -14.32
CA ALA A 128 -1.67 10.51 -15.02
C ALA A 128 -2.26 9.26 -14.35
N TRP A 129 -2.36 9.24 -13.02
CA TRP A 129 -3.03 8.17 -12.29
C TRP A 129 -4.54 8.14 -12.56
N ILE A 130 -5.19 9.31 -12.52
CA ILE A 130 -6.63 9.45 -12.77
C ILE A 130 -7.00 8.97 -14.16
N GLU A 131 -6.23 9.38 -15.16
CA GLU A 131 -6.40 8.93 -16.53
C GLU A 131 -6.21 7.41 -16.64
N ALA A 132 -5.11 6.88 -16.09
CA ALA A 132 -4.78 5.46 -16.18
C ALA A 132 -5.86 4.57 -15.55
N TYR A 133 -6.27 4.81 -14.31
CA TYR A 133 -7.30 3.96 -13.69
C TYR A 133 -8.66 4.12 -14.37
N THR A 134 -8.98 5.30 -14.90
CA THR A 134 -10.26 5.53 -15.59
C THR A 134 -10.34 4.72 -16.87
N ASN A 135 -9.26 4.72 -17.66
CA ASN A 135 -9.16 3.98 -18.90
C ASN A 135 -9.10 2.47 -18.65
N THR A 136 -8.30 2.02 -17.69
CA THR A 136 -8.17 0.59 -17.36
C THR A 136 -9.45 0.01 -16.74
N LEU A 137 -10.22 0.78 -15.97
CA LEU A 137 -11.45 0.30 -15.35
C LEU A 137 -12.59 0.12 -16.37
N HIS A 138 -12.67 0.96 -17.41
CA HIS A 138 -13.82 1.01 -18.32
C HIS A 138 -14.23 -0.36 -18.90
N PRO A 139 -13.31 -1.21 -19.42
CA PRO A 139 -13.66 -2.52 -19.97
C PRO A 139 -14.26 -3.51 -18.96
N PHE A 140 -14.04 -3.32 -17.66
CA PHE A 140 -14.58 -4.20 -16.62
C PHE A 140 -16.10 -4.06 -16.45
N GLY A 141 -16.74 -3.09 -17.11
CA GLY A 141 -18.20 -3.01 -17.21
C GLY A 141 -18.81 -4.22 -17.89
N GLU A 142 -18.10 -4.83 -18.85
CA GLU A 142 -18.52 -6.08 -19.49
C GLU A 142 -18.56 -7.23 -18.46
N PHE A 143 -17.50 -7.37 -17.65
CA PHE A 143 -17.44 -8.36 -16.58
C PHE A 143 -18.53 -8.15 -15.51
N TRP A 144 -18.78 -6.89 -15.15
CA TRP A 144 -19.86 -6.55 -14.23
C TRP A 144 -21.24 -6.93 -14.80
N GLY A 145 -21.47 -6.75 -16.09
CA GLY A 145 -22.70 -7.22 -16.74
C GLY A 145 -22.87 -8.74 -16.72
N GLU A 146 -21.78 -9.49 -16.76
CA GLU A 146 -21.80 -10.97 -16.70
C GLU A 146 -22.00 -11.52 -15.28
N ALA A 147 -21.38 -10.89 -14.27
CA ALA A 147 -21.25 -11.48 -12.93
C ALA A 147 -21.74 -10.59 -11.77
N GLY A 148 -22.11 -9.34 -12.05
CA GLY A 148 -22.56 -8.36 -11.05
C GLY A 148 -23.96 -8.63 -10.49
N ASP A 149 -24.42 -7.74 -9.61
CA ASP A 149 -25.69 -7.88 -8.87
C ASP A 149 -26.78 -6.92 -9.38
N GLU A 150 -26.84 -6.71 -10.70
CA GLU A 150 -27.83 -5.89 -11.43
C GLU A 150 -27.75 -4.37 -11.17
N ARG A 151 -26.94 -3.91 -10.20
CA ARG A 151 -26.69 -2.48 -10.02
C ARG A 151 -26.00 -1.88 -11.24
N SER A 152 -26.28 -0.60 -11.52
CA SER A 152 -25.69 0.12 -12.65
C SER A 152 -24.15 0.15 -12.54
N TRP A 153 -23.48 -0.17 -13.65
CA TRP A 153 -22.03 -0.12 -13.75
C TRP A 153 -21.50 1.30 -13.51
N GLU A 154 -22.22 2.33 -13.94
CA GLU A 154 -21.86 3.73 -13.69
C GLU A 154 -21.72 3.99 -12.19
N THR A 155 -22.66 3.48 -11.39
CA THR A 155 -22.61 3.62 -9.92
C THR A 155 -21.41 2.87 -9.32
N ILE A 156 -21.23 1.61 -9.73
CA ILE A 156 -20.14 0.76 -9.21
C ILE A 156 -18.77 1.31 -9.60
N SER A 157 -18.61 1.73 -10.85
CA SER A 157 -17.36 2.28 -11.35
C SER A 157 -17.01 3.60 -10.67
N ILE A 158 -17.97 4.48 -10.37
CA ILE A 158 -17.72 5.70 -9.59
C ILE A 158 -17.19 5.35 -8.19
N ASN A 159 -17.79 4.36 -7.53
CA ASN A 159 -17.34 3.93 -6.20
C ASN A 159 -15.92 3.35 -6.24
N ILE A 160 -15.61 2.51 -7.24
CA ILE A 160 -14.27 1.96 -7.44
C ILE A 160 -13.25 3.08 -7.76
N LYS A 161 -13.59 4.02 -8.65
CA LYS A 161 -12.74 5.18 -8.96
C LYS A 161 -12.48 6.05 -7.73
N SER A 162 -13.48 6.23 -6.86
CA SER A 162 -13.30 6.95 -5.59
C SER A 162 -12.24 6.28 -4.71
N LEU A 163 -12.15 4.95 -4.70
CA LEU A 163 -11.09 4.23 -3.98
C LEU A 163 -9.71 4.46 -4.60
N PHE A 164 -9.59 4.42 -5.93
CA PHE A 164 -8.32 4.71 -6.60
C PHE A 164 -7.87 6.16 -6.40
N TYR A 165 -8.81 7.10 -6.42
CA TYR A 165 -8.53 8.51 -6.15
C TYR A 165 -7.93 8.72 -4.76
N ARG A 166 -8.35 7.95 -3.75
CA ARG A 166 -7.78 8.09 -2.39
C ARG A 166 -6.28 7.84 -2.32
N PHE A 167 -5.70 7.10 -3.26
CA PHE A 167 -4.24 6.94 -3.32
C PHE A 167 -3.49 8.25 -3.63
N THR A 168 -4.16 9.25 -4.21
CA THR A 168 -3.61 10.60 -4.40
C THR A 168 -3.67 11.41 -3.10
N LEU A 169 -4.58 11.06 -2.19
CA LEU A 169 -4.77 11.69 -0.88
C LEU A 169 -3.81 11.15 0.19
N MET A 170 -2.72 10.48 -0.22
CA MET A 170 -1.77 9.93 0.72
C MET A 170 -1.27 11.04 1.67
N PRO A 171 -1.40 10.85 2.99
CA PRO A 171 -1.15 11.92 3.93
C PRO A 171 0.30 12.36 3.82
N ASN A 172 0.49 13.67 4.04
CA ASN A 172 1.79 14.29 4.25
C ASN A 172 2.74 13.33 4.99
N MET A 173 3.87 13.00 4.35
CA MET A 173 4.88 12.05 4.85
C MET A 173 5.33 12.40 6.28
N ASP A 174 5.24 13.67 6.67
CA ASP A 174 5.48 14.15 8.04
C ASP A 174 4.64 13.41 9.09
N LYS A 175 3.33 13.25 8.86
CA LYS A 175 2.44 12.53 9.80
C LYS A 175 2.75 11.05 9.89
N TYR A 176 3.29 10.48 8.81
CA TYR A 176 3.70 9.08 8.80
C TYR A 176 5.03 8.90 9.54
N ALA A 177 5.99 9.80 9.34
CA ALA A 177 7.21 9.86 10.12
C ALA A 177 6.92 9.98 11.63
N GLU A 178 6.02 10.90 12.03
CA GLU A 178 5.57 11.02 13.44
C GLU A 178 5.01 9.71 14.01
N LYS A 179 4.22 8.97 13.22
CA LYS A 179 3.67 7.67 13.65
C LYS A 179 4.77 6.61 13.82
N LEU A 180 5.76 6.58 12.92
CA LEU A 180 6.91 5.68 13.02
C LEU A 180 7.71 5.98 14.28
N GLU A 181 8.01 7.25 14.52
CA GLU A 181 8.69 7.71 15.73
C GLU A 181 7.93 7.31 16.99
N HIS A 182 6.61 7.53 17.03
CA HIS A 182 5.77 7.14 18.16
C HIS A 182 5.82 5.63 18.43
N LYS A 183 5.79 4.79 17.39
CA LYS A 183 5.91 3.33 17.54
C LYS A 183 7.28 2.93 18.12
N LEU A 184 8.36 3.54 17.63
CA LEU A 184 9.71 3.30 18.16
C LEU A 184 9.83 3.75 19.62
N GLN A 185 9.30 4.93 19.95
CA GLN A 185 9.25 5.43 21.33
C GLN A 185 8.44 4.50 22.25
N MET A 186 7.33 3.94 21.77
CA MET A 186 6.57 2.94 22.53
C MET A 186 7.39 1.68 22.82
N ILE A 187 8.15 1.17 21.84
CA ILE A 187 9.04 0.03 22.04
C ILE A 187 10.10 0.36 23.11
N LEU A 188 10.74 1.52 23.00
CA LEU A 188 11.73 1.98 23.98
C LEU A 188 11.13 2.15 25.38
N LYS A 189 9.91 2.69 25.47
CA LYS A 189 9.18 2.85 26.74
C LYS A 189 8.92 1.50 27.39
N LEU A 190 8.40 0.52 26.64
CA LEU A 190 8.14 -0.83 27.15
C LEU A 190 9.44 -1.52 27.58
N LEU A 191 10.49 -1.42 26.76
CA LEU A 191 11.81 -1.96 27.10
C LEU A 191 12.34 -1.34 28.39
N ASN A 192 12.24 -0.02 28.55
CA ASN A 192 12.73 0.70 29.72
C ASN A 192 12.06 0.30 31.03
N GLN A 193 10.79 -0.13 30.98
CA GLN A 193 10.04 -0.63 32.14
C GLN A 193 10.49 -2.02 32.61
N LEU A 194 11.25 -2.77 31.79
CA LEU A 194 11.74 -4.09 32.18
C LEU A 194 12.92 -4.01 33.17
N PRO A 195 13.03 -4.94 34.13
CA PRO A 195 14.24 -5.12 34.93
C PRO A 195 15.45 -5.47 34.05
N ALA A 196 16.66 -5.13 34.51
CA ALA A 196 17.90 -5.26 33.72
C ALA A 196 18.12 -6.66 33.12
N GLN A 197 17.88 -7.72 33.91
CA GLN A 197 18.02 -9.10 33.44
C GLN A 197 17.08 -9.45 32.26
N HIS A 198 15.85 -8.93 32.27
CA HIS A 198 14.88 -9.18 31.20
C HIS A 198 15.18 -8.32 29.96
N LYS A 199 15.76 -7.13 30.14
CA LYS A 199 16.29 -6.33 29.01
C LYS A 199 17.39 -7.08 28.28
N VAL A 200 18.34 -7.67 29.02
CA VAL A 200 19.45 -8.45 28.45
C VAL A 200 18.93 -9.70 27.72
N SER A 201 18.01 -10.47 28.34
CA SER A 201 17.40 -11.63 27.68
C SER A 201 16.68 -11.23 26.39
N PHE A 202 15.81 -10.21 26.44
CA PHE A 202 15.09 -9.75 25.26
C PHE A 202 16.03 -9.23 24.16
N TYR A 203 17.12 -8.58 24.54
CA TYR A 203 18.15 -8.18 23.59
C TYR A 203 18.77 -9.38 22.89
N GLU A 204 19.27 -10.36 23.64
CA GLU A 204 19.91 -11.56 23.08
C GLU A 204 18.93 -12.40 22.24
N ASP A 205 17.71 -12.56 22.70
CA ASP A 205 16.70 -13.44 22.09
C ASP A 205 16.05 -12.84 20.83
N VAL A 206 15.86 -11.51 20.81
CA VAL A 206 15.00 -10.85 19.79
C VAL A 206 15.70 -9.73 19.05
N MET A 207 16.52 -8.91 19.72
CA MET A 207 16.98 -7.65 19.14
C MET A 207 18.40 -7.72 18.55
N LYS A 208 19.29 -8.55 19.07
CA LYS A 208 20.74 -8.52 18.81
C LYS A 208 21.09 -8.43 17.32
N SER A 209 20.61 -9.38 16.52
CA SER A 209 20.84 -9.39 15.08
C SER A 209 20.01 -8.35 14.31
N ARG A 210 18.84 -7.98 14.85
CA ARG A 210 17.92 -7.03 14.19
C ARG A 210 18.38 -5.59 14.31
N ILE A 211 18.87 -5.17 15.48
CA ILE A 211 19.41 -3.83 15.70
C ILE A 211 20.62 -3.62 14.80
N GLU A 212 21.55 -4.56 14.78
CA GLU A 212 22.76 -4.45 13.95
C GLU A 212 22.39 -4.35 12.47
N TYR A 213 21.49 -5.21 11.99
CA TYR A 213 20.97 -5.11 10.62
C TYR A 213 20.30 -3.77 10.32
N ILE A 214 19.43 -3.27 11.20
CA ILE A 214 18.75 -1.98 11.00
C ILE A 214 19.78 -0.84 10.97
N GLN A 215 20.74 -0.85 11.89
CA GLN A 215 21.78 0.16 11.97
C GLN A 215 22.63 0.19 10.69
N THR A 216 23.13 -0.96 10.24
CA THR A 216 23.92 -1.03 8.99
C THR A 216 23.13 -0.53 7.79
N ASN A 217 21.86 -0.90 7.65
CA ASN A 217 21.04 -0.44 6.53
C ASN A 217 20.74 1.06 6.61
N LEU A 218 20.56 1.61 7.82
CA LEU A 218 20.36 3.04 8.01
C LEU A 218 21.62 3.84 7.64
N GLU A 219 22.79 3.36 8.07
CA GLU A 219 24.09 3.95 7.69
C GLU A 219 24.31 3.91 6.18
N LEU A 220 24.00 2.78 5.54
CA LEU A 220 24.07 2.65 4.07
C LEU A 220 23.10 3.61 3.36
N TYR A 221 21.89 3.76 3.89
CA TYR A 221 20.91 4.72 3.36
C TYR A 221 21.43 6.16 3.46
N ILE A 222 22.01 6.56 4.59
CA ILE A 222 22.60 7.89 4.78
C ILE A 222 23.79 8.11 3.83
N GLN A 223 24.64 7.09 3.63
CA GLN A 223 25.73 7.18 2.63
C GLN A 223 25.19 7.33 1.21
N ASN A 224 24.11 6.62 0.88
CA ASN A 224 23.45 6.75 -0.41
C ASN A 224 22.87 8.16 -0.60
N LEU A 225 22.27 8.77 0.43
CA LEU A 225 21.86 10.18 0.38
C LEU A 225 23.04 11.08 0.04
N LYS A 226 24.18 10.92 0.74
CA LYS A 226 25.39 11.70 0.47
C LYS A 226 25.87 11.61 -0.99
N GLN A 227 25.74 10.44 -1.59
CA GLN A 227 26.24 10.17 -2.94
C GLN A 227 25.25 10.60 -4.03
N ASN A 228 23.95 10.43 -3.80
CA ASN A 228 22.92 10.50 -4.84
C ASN A 228 21.80 11.53 -4.58
N ASP A 229 21.75 12.14 -3.40
CA ASP A 229 20.79 13.18 -3.00
C ASP A 229 21.41 14.19 -2.02
N SER A 230 22.19 15.13 -2.57
CA SER A 230 22.97 16.10 -1.78
C SER A 230 22.11 16.99 -0.88
N ASP A 231 20.91 17.35 -1.33
CA ASP A 231 20.01 18.23 -0.60
C ASP A 231 19.39 17.49 0.59
N GLY A 232 18.95 16.23 0.37
CA GLY A 232 18.48 15.35 1.45
C GLY A 232 19.56 15.08 2.50
N TYR A 233 20.81 14.87 2.07
CA TYR A 233 21.94 14.68 2.98
C TYR A 233 22.26 15.95 3.79
N TYR A 234 22.18 17.13 3.19
CA TYR A 234 22.40 18.40 3.89
C TYR A 234 21.33 18.63 4.98
N LEU A 235 20.06 18.37 4.67
CA LEU A 235 18.96 18.44 5.64
C LEU A 235 19.16 17.46 6.80
N TYR A 236 19.58 16.22 6.52
CA TYR A 236 19.93 15.26 7.56
C TYR A 236 21.03 15.80 8.50
N LYS A 237 22.12 16.34 7.94
CA LYS A 237 23.22 16.92 8.75
C LYS A 237 22.80 18.14 9.55
N LEU A 238 21.92 18.98 9.00
CA LEU A 238 21.35 20.11 9.74
C LEU A 238 20.55 19.62 10.96
N ASN A 239 19.68 18.63 10.77
CA ASN A 239 18.86 18.07 11.85
C ASN A 239 19.70 17.34 12.91
N GLU A 240 20.74 16.61 12.51
CA GLU A 240 21.70 15.99 13.42
C GLU A 240 22.37 17.03 14.32
N ASN A 241 22.88 18.11 13.72
CA ASN A 241 23.51 19.21 14.47
C ASN A 241 22.53 19.89 15.43
N LEU A 242 21.28 20.13 15.01
CA LEU A 242 20.24 20.70 15.88
C LEU A 242 19.93 19.78 17.07
N ALA A 243 19.79 18.48 16.84
CA ALA A 243 19.55 17.51 17.92
C ALA A 243 20.73 17.39 18.90
N GLU A 244 21.97 17.55 18.43
CA GLU A 244 23.16 17.61 19.30
C GLU A 244 23.19 18.90 20.13
N ILE A 245 22.81 20.03 19.54
CA ILE A 245 22.68 21.31 20.24
C ILE A 245 21.65 21.18 21.36
N ASP A 246 20.45 20.68 21.07
CA ASP A 246 19.36 20.53 22.04
C ASP A 246 19.76 19.62 23.22
N LYS A 247 20.44 18.50 22.97
CA LYS A 247 20.97 17.61 24.02
C LYS A 247 22.00 18.27 24.94
N ASN A 248 22.70 19.29 24.46
CA ASN A 248 23.69 20.03 25.23
C ASN A 248 23.07 21.18 26.04
N TYR A 249 21.87 21.64 25.69
CA TYR A 249 21.11 22.64 26.45
C TYR A 249 20.23 22.05 27.55
N ASP A 250 19.83 20.78 27.44
CA ASP A 250 19.06 20.04 28.46
C ASP A 250 19.91 19.43 29.61
N LYS A 251 21.18 19.84 29.75
CA LYS A 251 22.10 19.48 30.85
C LYS A 251 22.41 20.69 31.74
#